data_AF-A0A0B1RZK8-F1
#
_entry.id   AF-A0A0B1RZK8-F1
#
_cell.length_a   1.000
_cell.length_b   1.000
_cell.length_c   1.000
_cell.angle_alpha   90.00
_cell.angle_beta   90.00
_cell.angle_gamma   90.00
#
_symmetry.space_group_name_H-M   'P 1'
#
loop_
_entity.id
_entity.type
_entity.pdbx_description
1 polymer ?
#
loop_
_entity_poly.entity_id
_entity_poly.type
_entity_poly.pdbx_seq_one_letter_code
_entity_poly.pdbx_strand_id
1 'polypeptide(L)'
;NFRAQFPSVAEIAADSDLVFVSTDEFIEFPRPTLPNVVHIGGLGFKETMGNDVLKEPFVEEMKKGAKGVVYFSLGTLVNTTSLPAFAMAAVVETVKQTPDYHFILAVDKYDLVIFTYIVRSFSFLPDIFKGTAEPILSEESH
;
A
#
# COMPACT_ATOMS: atom_id res chain seq x y z
N ASN A 1 5.55 -22.19 28.27
CA ASN A 1 6.08 -23.16 27.28
C ASN A 1 5.17 -23.33 26.04
N PHE A 2 4.52 -22.29 25.52
CA PHE A 2 3.56 -22.43 24.39
C PHE A 2 4.15 -22.30 22.97
N ARG A 3 5.36 -21.77 22.81
CA ARG A 3 5.95 -21.51 21.47
C ARG A 3 6.53 -22.73 20.76
N ALA A 4 6.86 -23.80 21.49
CA ALA A 4 7.52 -24.99 20.93
C ALA A 4 6.53 -26.03 20.34
N GLN A 5 5.23 -25.83 20.52
CA GLN A 5 4.17 -26.76 20.08
C GLN A 5 3.22 -26.14 19.04
N PHE A 6 3.47 -24.91 18.60
CA PHE A 6 2.61 -24.28 17.60
C PHE A 6 2.99 -24.84 16.21
N PRO A 7 2.04 -25.40 15.46
CA PRO A 7 2.32 -25.95 14.14
C PRO A 7 2.79 -24.84 13.20
N SER A 8 3.67 -25.21 12.27
CA SER A 8 4.09 -24.32 11.20
C SER A 8 2.91 -23.98 10.29
N VAL A 9 3.01 -22.84 9.58
CA VAL A 9 2.00 -22.45 8.57
C VAL A 9 1.82 -23.55 7.51
N ALA A 10 2.89 -24.28 7.17
CA ALA A 10 2.83 -25.39 6.24
C ALA A 10 2.02 -26.59 6.79
N GLU A 11 2.19 -26.92 8.07
CA GLU A 11 1.41 -27.98 8.73
C GLU A 11 -0.07 -27.59 8.84
N ILE A 12 -0.37 -26.34 9.18
CA ILE A 12 -1.74 -25.82 9.22
C ILE A 12 -2.38 -25.90 7.83
N ALA A 13 -1.68 -25.45 6.78
CA ALA A 13 -2.21 -25.49 5.41
C ALA A 13 -2.42 -26.92 4.89
N ALA A 14 -1.61 -27.88 5.33
CA ALA A 14 -1.75 -29.29 4.97
C ALA A 14 -2.95 -29.98 5.66
N ASP A 15 -3.29 -29.55 6.88
CA ASP A 15 -4.43 -30.09 7.65
C ASP A 15 -5.75 -29.34 7.38
N SER A 16 -5.69 -28.19 6.70
CA SER A 16 -6.88 -27.38 6.40
C SER A 16 -7.71 -27.97 5.25
N ASP A 17 -9.03 -28.02 5.40
CA ASP A 17 -9.95 -28.41 4.31
C ASP A 17 -9.92 -27.43 3.13
N LEU A 18 -9.64 -26.15 3.41
CA LEU A 18 -9.61 -25.08 2.42
C LEU A 18 -8.62 -23.98 2.84
N VAL A 19 -7.82 -23.49 1.90
CA VAL A 19 -6.87 -22.39 2.10
C VAL A 19 -7.17 -21.30 1.08
N PHE A 20 -7.58 -20.13 1.56
CA PHE A 20 -7.79 -18.96 0.72
C PHE A 20 -6.51 -18.15 0.60
N VAL A 21 -6.08 -17.88 -0.63
CA VAL A 21 -4.87 -17.10 -0.91
C VAL A 21 -5.25 -15.85 -1.67
N SER A 22 -4.88 -14.68 -1.15
CA SER A 22 -5.13 -13.38 -1.79
C SER A 22 -4.11 -13.11 -2.92
N THR A 23 -4.05 -14.00 -3.90
CA THR A 23 -3.22 -13.88 -5.10
C THR A 23 -4.03 -14.25 -6.34
N ASP A 24 -3.60 -13.76 -7.49
CA ASP A 24 -4.18 -14.10 -8.79
C ASP A 24 -3.28 -15.15 -9.46
N GLU A 25 -3.87 -16.31 -9.79
CA GLU A 25 -3.15 -17.48 -10.33
C GLU A 25 -2.50 -17.24 -11.70
N PHE A 26 -2.98 -16.25 -12.47
CA PHE A 26 -2.45 -15.93 -13.80
C PHE A 26 -1.30 -14.92 -13.74
N ILE A 27 -1.21 -14.16 -12.65
CA ILE A 27 -0.13 -13.19 -12.43
C ILE A 27 1.07 -13.86 -11.76
N GLU A 28 0.83 -14.88 -10.93
CA GLU A 28 1.91 -15.63 -10.28
C GLU A 28 2.56 -16.66 -11.21
N PHE A 29 3.82 -16.99 -10.94
CA PHE A 29 4.49 -18.09 -11.63
C PHE A 29 3.71 -19.40 -11.41
N PRO A 30 3.44 -20.20 -12.46
CA PRO A 30 2.70 -21.43 -12.31
C PRO A 30 3.50 -22.40 -11.44
N ARG A 31 2.98 -22.70 -10.25
CA ARG A 31 3.52 -23.72 -9.36
C ARG A 31 2.42 -24.72 -9.03
N PRO A 32 2.75 -26.00 -8.81
CA PRO A 32 1.78 -26.97 -8.33
C PRO A 32 1.15 -26.47 -7.02
N THR A 33 -0.16 -26.21 -7.04
CA THR A 33 -0.96 -25.88 -5.86
C THR A 33 -1.66 -27.13 -5.36
N LEU A 34 -1.92 -27.17 -4.05
CA LEU A 34 -2.71 -28.25 -3.47
C LEU A 34 -4.18 -28.07 -3.87
N PRO A 35 -4.97 -29.17 -4.05
CA PRO A 35 -6.37 -29.08 -4.47
C PRO A 35 -7.27 -28.28 -3.52
N ASN A 36 -6.86 -28.11 -2.26
CA ASN A 36 -7.56 -27.36 -1.23
C ASN A 36 -7.20 -25.85 -1.24
N VAL A 37 -6.41 -25.36 -2.20
CA VAL A 37 -6.07 -23.93 -2.31
C VAL A 37 -7.02 -23.23 -3.26
N VAL A 38 -7.65 -22.15 -2.79
CA VAL A 38 -8.52 -21.28 -3.58
C VAL A 38 -7.92 -19.89 -3.65
N HIS A 39 -7.57 -19.47 -4.86
CA HIS A 39 -7.10 -18.12 -5.15
C HIS A 39 -8.27 -17.14 -5.12
N ILE A 40 -8.21 -16.16 -4.23
CA ILE A 40 -9.21 -15.10 -4.07
C ILE A 40 -8.64 -13.70 -4.29
N GLY A 41 -7.51 -13.60 -5.00
CA GLY A 41 -6.95 -12.31 -5.41
C GLY A 41 -7.98 -11.49 -6.19
N GLY A 42 -8.22 -10.24 -5.76
CA GLY A 42 -9.11 -9.32 -6.46
C GLY A 42 -10.61 -9.58 -6.29
N LEU A 43 -11.05 -10.59 -5.52
CA LEU A 43 -12.45 -10.76 -5.15
C LEU A 43 -12.93 -9.56 -4.31
N GLY A 44 -14.12 -9.02 -4.60
CA GLY A 44 -14.67 -7.85 -3.92
C GLY A 44 -14.16 -6.51 -4.44
N PHE A 45 -13.13 -6.48 -5.30
CA PHE A 45 -12.50 -5.22 -5.72
C PHE A 45 -13.45 -4.36 -6.58
N LYS A 46 -14.25 -4.98 -7.46
CA LYS A 46 -15.23 -4.27 -8.31
C LYS A 46 -16.51 -3.88 -7.58
N GLU A 47 -16.95 -4.64 -6.59
CA GLU A 47 -18.16 -4.28 -5.82
C GLU A 47 -17.86 -3.22 -4.74
N THR A 48 -16.65 -3.23 -4.17
CA THR A 48 -16.25 -2.30 -3.09
C THR A 48 -15.70 -0.98 -3.63
N MET A 49 -15.03 -1.01 -4.79
CA MET A 49 -14.67 0.20 -5.55
C MET A 49 -15.86 0.54 -6.44
N GLY A 50 -16.85 1.28 -5.94
CA GLY A 50 -17.98 1.71 -6.77
C GLY A 50 -17.53 2.54 -7.98
N ASN A 51 -18.42 3.37 -8.54
CA ASN A 51 -17.98 4.49 -9.39
C ASN A 51 -17.27 5.56 -8.53
N ASP A 52 -16.30 5.16 -7.69
CA ASP A 52 -15.51 6.00 -6.82
C ASP A 52 -14.53 6.78 -7.69
N VAL A 53 -15.09 7.78 -8.36
CA VAL A 53 -14.33 8.83 -9.00
C VAL A 53 -13.48 9.46 -7.91
N LEU A 54 -12.20 9.60 -8.22
CA LEU A 54 -11.27 10.35 -7.38
C LEU A 54 -11.93 11.67 -6.99
N LYS A 55 -12.02 11.99 -5.70
CA LYS A 55 -12.66 13.22 -5.21
C LYS A 55 -11.66 14.37 -5.21
N GLU A 56 -12.15 15.61 -5.21
CA GLU A 56 -11.31 16.77 -4.88
C GLU A 56 -10.73 16.60 -3.45
N PRO A 57 -9.49 17.02 -3.20
CA PRO A 57 -8.57 17.76 -4.08
C PRO A 57 -7.72 16.90 -5.00
N PHE A 58 -7.81 15.57 -4.92
CA PHE A 58 -6.89 14.66 -5.62
C PHE A 58 -7.01 14.74 -7.14
N VAL A 59 -8.22 14.97 -7.67
CA VAL A 59 -8.43 15.22 -9.11
C VAL A 59 -7.58 16.39 -9.61
N GLU A 60 -7.48 17.46 -8.80
CA GLU A 60 -6.70 18.63 -9.18
C GLU A 60 -5.21 18.37 -9.09
N GLU A 61 -4.75 17.57 -8.12
CA GLU A 61 -3.35 17.11 -8.07
C GLU A 61 -2.99 16.30 -9.33
N MET A 62 -3.90 15.45 -9.82
CA MET A 62 -3.69 14.64 -11.02
C MET A 62 -3.57 15.46 -12.32
N LYS A 63 -3.94 16.75 -12.31
CA LYS A 63 -3.88 17.64 -13.49
C LYS A 63 -2.62 18.51 -13.56
N LYS A 64 -1.80 18.55 -12.50
CA LYS A 64 -0.68 19.52 -12.39
C LYS A 64 0.54 19.20 -13.24
N GLY A 65 0.74 17.93 -13.64
CA GLY A 65 1.92 17.52 -14.40
C GLY A 65 1.72 17.62 -15.91
N ALA A 66 2.58 18.39 -16.59
CA ALA A 66 2.51 18.58 -18.04
C ALA A 66 2.71 17.28 -18.83
N LYS A 67 3.58 16.38 -18.34
CA LYS A 67 3.79 15.03 -18.89
C LYS A 67 3.12 13.92 -18.07
N GLY A 68 2.47 14.26 -16.97
CA GLY A 68 1.77 13.33 -16.10
C GLY A 68 2.19 13.41 -14.63
N VAL A 69 1.63 12.50 -13.84
CA VAL A 69 1.83 12.45 -12.39
C VAL A 69 2.56 11.16 -12.01
N VAL A 70 3.56 11.29 -11.14
CA VAL A 70 4.28 10.18 -10.54
C VAL A 70 3.83 10.05 -9.09
N TYR A 71 3.27 8.90 -8.73
CA TYR A 71 2.97 8.55 -7.35
C TYR A 71 4.05 7.62 -6.80
N PHE A 72 4.60 7.94 -5.63
CA PHE A 72 5.63 7.16 -4.97
C PHE A 72 5.28 6.88 -3.51
N SER A 73 5.38 5.61 -3.11
CA SER A 73 5.12 5.12 -1.76
C SER A 73 5.92 3.85 -1.50
N LEU A 74 6.37 3.65 -0.26
CA LEU A 74 7.00 2.41 0.20
C LEU A 74 6.04 1.52 1.00
N GLY A 75 4.75 1.87 0.99
CA GLY A 75 3.74 1.22 1.81
C GLY A 75 3.86 1.58 3.28
N THR A 76 3.14 0.85 4.13
CA THR A 76 3.07 1.11 5.58
C THR A 76 4.18 0.43 6.39
N LEU A 77 4.88 -0.54 5.80
CA LEU A 77 5.92 -1.33 6.49
C LEU A 77 7.26 -0.59 6.57
N VAL A 78 7.53 0.30 5.62
CA VAL A 78 8.82 1.00 5.53
C VAL A 78 8.62 2.45 5.93
N ASN A 79 9.30 2.85 7.02
CA ASN A 79 9.30 4.23 7.46
C ASN A 79 10.38 5.03 6.73
N THR A 80 10.02 6.12 6.05
CA THR A 80 10.96 6.92 5.26
C THR A 80 12.02 7.60 6.13
N THR A 81 11.72 7.90 7.40
CA THR A 81 12.70 8.42 8.36
C THR A 81 13.80 7.42 8.73
N SER A 82 13.53 6.12 8.54
CA SER A 82 14.49 5.04 8.81
C SER A 82 15.38 4.75 7.61
N LEU A 83 15.11 5.35 6.45
CA LEU A 83 15.92 5.17 5.27
C LEU A 83 17.25 5.90 5.42
N PRO A 84 18.33 5.35 4.82
CA PRO A 84 19.56 6.12 4.64
C PRO A 84 19.27 7.44 3.91
N ALA A 85 19.92 8.52 4.34
CA ALA A 85 19.68 9.86 3.81
C ALA A 85 19.81 9.96 2.27
N PHE A 86 20.66 9.12 1.66
CA PHE A 86 20.84 9.10 0.21
C PHE A 86 19.57 8.69 -0.55
N ALA A 87 18.71 7.86 0.05
CA ALA A 87 17.53 7.31 -0.63
C ALA A 87 16.52 8.43 -0.95
N MET A 88 16.11 9.20 0.07
CA MET A 88 15.19 10.32 -0.14
C MET A 88 15.86 11.48 -0.87
N ALA A 89 17.18 11.65 -0.73
CA ALA A 89 17.93 12.61 -1.54
C ALA A 89 17.85 12.29 -3.04
N ALA A 90 17.96 11.02 -3.43
CA ALA A 90 17.82 10.59 -4.82
C ALA A 90 16.41 10.83 -5.38
N VAL A 91 15.37 10.60 -4.56
CA VAL A 91 13.99 10.93 -4.92
C VAL A 91 13.85 12.44 -5.18
N VAL A 92 14.32 13.27 -4.25
CA VAL A 92 14.30 14.74 -4.40
C VAL A 92 15.06 15.20 -5.64
N GLU A 93 16.22 14.61 -5.91
CA GLU A 93 17.02 14.98 -7.07
C GLU A 93 16.32 14.62 -8.39
N THR A 94 15.63 13.47 -8.42
CA THR A 94 14.80 13.07 -9.56
C THR A 94 13.70 14.11 -9.82
N VAL A 95 12.98 14.54 -8.78
CA VAL A 95 11.93 15.56 -8.89
C VAL A 95 12.47 16.85 -9.52
N LYS A 96 13.68 17.28 -9.14
CA LYS A 96 14.30 18.49 -9.70
C LYS A 96 14.67 18.34 -11.17
N GLN A 97 15.12 17.15 -11.57
CA GLN A 97 15.55 16.86 -12.94
C GLN A 97 14.38 16.63 -13.91
N THR A 98 13.18 16.36 -13.39
CA THR A 98 11.95 16.12 -14.18
C THR A 98 10.83 17.10 -13.80
N PRO A 99 11.00 18.41 -14.03
CA PRO A 99 10.04 19.44 -13.61
C PRO A 99 8.72 19.44 -14.39
N ASP A 100 8.67 18.67 -15.48
CA ASP A 100 7.51 18.45 -16.34
C ASP A 100 6.54 17.38 -15.80
N TYR A 101 6.93 16.67 -14.74
CA TYR A 101 6.08 15.73 -14.00
C TYR A 101 5.69 16.29 -12.63
N HIS A 102 4.50 15.93 -12.17
CA HIS A 102 4.03 16.23 -10.80
C HIS A 102 4.21 15.02 -9.89
N PHE A 103 4.88 15.16 -8.74
CA PHE A 103 5.25 14.02 -7.88
C PHE A 103 4.46 13.94 -6.56
N ILE A 104 3.50 13.03 -6.43
CA ILE A 104 2.81 12.79 -5.16
C ILE A 104 3.63 11.77 -4.35
N LEU A 105 4.23 12.21 -3.24
CA LEU A 105 5.04 11.37 -2.35
C LEU A 105 4.28 11.03 -1.06
N ALA A 106 4.11 9.74 -0.78
CA ALA A 106 3.65 9.26 0.52
C ALA A 106 4.88 9.03 1.42
N VAL A 107 5.11 9.93 2.37
CA VAL A 107 6.27 9.93 3.27
C VAL A 107 5.84 10.05 4.73
N ASP A 108 6.72 9.67 5.64
CA ASP A 108 6.47 9.85 7.07
C ASP A 108 6.41 11.33 7.46
N LYS A 109 5.52 11.63 8.41
CA LYS A 109 5.28 12.98 8.93
C LYS A 109 6.55 13.66 9.49
N TYR A 110 7.56 12.88 9.86
CA TYR A 110 8.79 13.37 10.49
C TYR A 110 10.02 13.31 9.58
N ASP A 111 9.84 13.08 8.27
CA ASP A 111 10.95 13.02 7.33
C ASP A 111 11.52 14.42 6.99
N LEU A 112 12.47 14.86 7.82
CA LEU A 112 13.06 16.19 7.75
C LEU A 112 13.86 16.46 6.46
N VAL A 113 14.36 15.41 5.80
CA VAL A 113 15.05 15.56 4.50
C VAL A 113 14.06 16.10 3.49
N ILE A 114 12.88 15.48 3.42
CA ILE A 114 11.82 15.91 2.52
C ILE A 114 11.28 17.29 2.90
N PHE A 115 11.04 17.55 4.19
CA PHE A 115 10.58 18.88 4.64
C PHE A 115 11.54 20.02 4.24
N THR A 116 12.85 19.77 4.24
CA THR A 116 13.85 20.78 3.86
C THR A 116 13.78 21.14 2.37
N TYR A 117 13.42 20.18 1.52
CA TYR A 117 13.35 20.39 0.06
C TYR A 117 11.95 20.80 -0.45
N ILE A 118 10.88 20.52 0.30
CA ILE A 118 9.49 20.64 -0.16
C ILE A 118 8.77 21.94 0.28
N VAL A 119 9.43 22.87 1.00
CA VAL A 119 8.83 24.15 1.47
C VAL A 119 8.22 25.03 0.36
N ARG A 120 8.40 24.72 -0.93
CA ARG A 120 7.85 25.51 -2.06
C ARG A 120 6.68 24.94 -2.85
N SER A 121 6.29 23.68 -2.71
CA SER A 121 5.03 23.15 -3.27
C SER A 121 4.93 21.67 -2.96
N PHE A 122 4.03 21.27 -2.07
CA PHE A 122 3.26 20.01 -2.19
C PHE A 122 2.12 19.99 -1.17
N SER A 123 0.98 19.45 -1.58
CA SER A 123 -0.18 19.19 -0.72
C SER A 123 0.06 17.86 0.01
N PHE A 124 0.15 17.89 1.34
CA PHE A 124 0.25 16.68 2.17
C PHE A 124 -1.15 16.08 2.33
N LEU A 125 -1.33 14.80 2.03
CA LEU A 125 -2.62 14.11 2.14
C LEU A 125 -2.48 12.89 3.04
N PRO A 126 -2.80 13.02 4.35
CA PRO A 126 -2.61 11.93 5.30
C PRO A 126 -3.65 10.78 5.17
N ASP A 127 -4.73 10.95 4.41
CA ASP A 127 -5.92 10.11 4.58
C ASP A 127 -6.30 9.18 3.41
N ILE A 128 -5.54 9.10 2.31
CA ILE A 128 -5.91 8.21 1.18
C ILE A 128 -5.79 6.71 1.53
N PHE A 129 -4.92 6.34 2.48
CA PHE A 129 -4.56 4.93 2.73
C PHE A 129 -5.14 4.33 4.00
N LYS A 130 -6.03 5.05 4.71
CA LYS A 130 -6.90 4.39 5.70
C LYS A 130 -8.01 3.67 4.96
N GLY A 131 -7.64 2.54 4.35
CA GLY A 131 -8.60 1.50 4.04
C GLY A 131 -9.45 1.25 5.29
N THR A 132 -10.75 1.27 5.07
CA THR A 132 -11.82 0.99 6.02
C THR A 132 -11.50 -0.24 6.87
N ALA A 133 -10.96 -0.02 8.05
CA ALA A 133 -11.15 -0.91 9.18
C ALA A 133 -12.18 -0.22 10.08
N GLU A 134 -13.47 -0.44 9.78
CA GLU A 134 -14.47 -0.30 10.84
C GLU A 134 -14.11 -1.32 11.94
N PRO A 135 -14.17 -0.93 13.22
CA PRO A 135 -14.06 -1.89 14.30
C PRO A 135 -15.30 -2.78 14.25
N ILE A 136 -15.18 -3.95 13.60
CA ILE A 136 -16.10 -5.05 13.86
C ILE A 136 -15.79 -5.50 15.28
N LEU A 137 -16.78 -5.30 16.16
CA LEU A 137 -17.08 -5.94 17.44
C LEU A 137 -17.49 -4.89 18.49
N SER A 138 -18.73 -4.44 18.40
CA SER A 138 -19.57 -4.26 19.59
C SER A 138 -20.57 -5.41 19.64
N GLU A 139 -20.65 -6.01 20.83
CA GLU A 139 -21.67 -6.96 21.32
C GLU A 139 -21.50 -8.45 20.95
N GLU A 140 -20.97 -9.22 21.91
CA GLU A 140 -21.82 -10.16 22.63
C GLU A 140 -21.46 -10.16 24.14
N SER A 141 -22.52 -10.22 24.93
CA SER A 141 -22.64 -10.01 26.37
C SER A 141 -22.11 -11.17 27.23
N HIS A 142 -21.54 -10.83 28.40
CA HIS A 142 -21.93 -11.37 29.71
C HIS A 142 -21.50 -10.42 30.83
#